data_AF-X0RJL5-F1
#
_entry.id   AF-X0RJL5-F1
#
_cell.length_a   1.000
_cell.length_b   1.000
_cell.length_c   1.000
_cell.angle_alpha   90.00
_cell.angle_beta   90.00
_cell.angle_gamma   90.00
#
_symmetry.space_group_name_H-M   'P 1'
#
loop_
_entity.id
_entity.type
_entity.pdbx_description
1 polymer ?
#
loop_
_entity_poly.entity_id
_entity_poly.type
_entity_poly.pdbx_seq_one_letter_code
_entity_poly.pdbx_strand_id
1 'polypeptide(L)'
;MRPLIVVDEGVSKLTNELVSELKQGEIKWPDLLKQGVMEYLDAEEEENAYIALDLDKVEADHTHVEIAPYIVLGIATSIIPYAEHNQSPRNSYEAAMAKQALGLFATNFFKRVDTQLHLLHYPQMPLVKTKPMDVLGYFERPLGQNFVVAVLSYEGYNMEDAVVFNKASIDRGLARSTLFR
;
A
#
# COMPACT_ATOMS: atom_id res chain seq x y z
N MET A 1 1.87 -15.13 -13.62
CA MET A 1 0.63 -15.78 -13.17
C MET A 1 0.03 -14.97 -12.02
N ARG A 2 -1.24 -14.63 -12.10
CA ARG A 2 -2.00 -13.87 -11.09
C ARG A 2 -3.05 -14.79 -10.44
N PRO A 3 -3.20 -14.80 -9.10
CA PRO A 3 -4.22 -15.60 -8.45
C PRO A 3 -5.59 -14.93 -8.59
N LEU A 4 -6.59 -15.71 -8.98
CA LEU A 4 -8.00 -15.30 -9.07
C LEU A 4 -8.88 -16.34 -8.37
N ILE A 5 -10.06 -15.91 -7.94
CA ILE A 5 -11.06 -16.82 -7.37
C ILE A 5 -11.91 -17.36 -8.51
N VAL A 6 -12.12 -18.67 -8.53
CA VAL A 6 -12.95 -19.32 -9.56
C VAL A 6 -14.43 -19.07 -9.27
N VAL A 7 -15.17 -18.76 -10.33
CA VAL A 7 -16.63 -18.61 -10.32
C VAL A 7 -17.24 -19.72 -11.16
N ASP A 8 -18.35 -20.28 -10.69
CA ASP A 8 -19.10 -21.32 -11.40
C ASP A 8 -20.59 -20.96 -11.40
N GLU A 9 -21.19 -20.87 -12.59
CA GLU A 9 -22.59 -20.47 -12.81
C GLU A 9 -23.04 -19.23 -12.01
N GLY A 10 -22.16 -18.23 -11.88
CA GLY A 10 -22.43 -16.98 -11.16
C GLY A 10 -22.28 -17.05 -9.64
N VAL A 11 -21.76 -18.17 -9.11
CA VAL A 11 -21.47 -18.36 -7.69
C VAL A 11 -19.97 -18.47 -7.49
N SER A 12 -19.42 -17.65 -6.59
CA SER A 12 -18.01 -17.77 -6.21
C SER A 12 -17.76 -19.08 -5.46
N LYS A 13 -16.72 -19.83 -5.85
CA LYS A 13 -16.29 -21.03 -5.10
C LYS A 13 -15.74 -20.70 -3.73
N LEU A 14 -15.35 -19.45 -3.48
CA LEU A 14 -14.88 -19.00 -2.17
C LEU A 14 -16.11 -18.66 -1.29
N THR A 15 -16.54 -19.63 -0.48
CA THR A 15 -17.67 -19.45 0.44
C THR A 15 -17.24 -18.77 1.74
N ASN A 16 -18.21 -18.20 2.46
CA ASN A 16 -17.98 -17.60 3.78
C ASN A 16 -17.47 -18.61 4.83
N GLU A 17 -17.77 -19.90 4.65
CA GLU A 17 -17.28 -21.00 5.49
C GLU A 17 -15.77 -21.17 5.30
N LEU A 18 -15.30 -21.31 4.06
CA LEU A 18 -13.88 -21.39 3.73
C LEU A 18 -13.10 -20.16 4.21
N VAL A 19 -13.69 -18.97 4.11
CA VAL A 19 -13.10 -17.73 4.64
C VAL A 19 -12.96 -17.79 6.17
N SER A 20 -13.93 -18.39 6.86
CA SER A 20 -13.90 -18.55 8.32
C SER A 20 -12.85 -19.57 8.75
N GLU A 21 -12.73 -20.69 8.04
CA GLU A 21 -11.70 -21.72 8.24
C GLU A 21 -10.29 -21.16 7.97
N LEU A 22 -10.14 -20.34 6.93
CA LEU A 22 -8.89 -19.63 6.63
C LEU A 22 -8.48 -18.68 7.76
N LYS A 23 -9.46 -17.94 8.33
CA LYS A 23 -9.21 -17.04 9.48
C LYS A 23 -8.83 -17.80 10.75
N GLN A 24 -9.36 -19.01 10.94
CA GLN A 24 -9.02 -19.89 12.06
C GLN A 24 -7.69 -20.62 11.86
N GLY A 25 -7.14 -20.60 10.64
CA GLY A 25 -5.88 -21.25 10.28
C GLY A 25 -6.00 -22.75 10.02
N GLU A 26 -7.23 -23.26 9.86
CA GLU A 26 -7.51 -24.66 9.54
C GLU A 26 -7.17 -24.99 8.09
N ILE A 27 -7.42 -24.04 7.19
CA ILE A 27 -7.05 -24.10 5.77
C ILE A 27 -5.97 -23.05 5.48
N LYS A 28 -5.00 -23.41 4.63
CA LYS A 28 -3.97 -22.49 4.14
C LYS A 28 -4.17 -22.18 2.66
N TRP A 29 -3.48 -21.13 2.21
CA TRP A 29 -3.46 -20.73 0.80
C TRP A 29 -3.22 -21.88 -0.20
N PRO A 30 -2.24 -22.79 0.01
CA PRO A 30 -2.02 -23.89 -0.94
C PRO A 30 -3.17 -24.90 -1.00
N ASP A 31 -3.97 -25.01 0.05
CA ASP A 31 -5.09 -25.94 0.10
C ASP A 31 -6.26 -25.42 -0.74
N LEU A 32 -6.47 -24.10 -0.77
CA LEU A 32 -7.45 -23.47 -1.67
C LEU A 32 -7.13 -23.69 -3.16
N LEU A 33 -5.83 -23.71 -3.52
CA LEU A 33 -5.39 -24.05 -4.87
C LEU A 33 -5.67 -25.51 -5.20
N LYS A 34 -5.37 -26.44 -4.27
CA LYS A 34 -5.62 -27.87 -4.46
C LYS A 34 -7.12 -28.20 -4.58
N GLN A 35 -7.96 -27.44 -3.88
CA GLN A 35 -9.42 -27.57 -3.93
C GLN A 35 -10.03 -26.96 -5.19
N GLY A 36 -9.26 -26.23 -6.01
CA GLY A 36 -9.76 -25.55 -7.21
C GLY A 36 -10.68 -24.36 -6.89
N VAL A 37 -10.52 -23.76 -5.70
CA VAL A 37 -11.23 -22.54 -5.29
C VAL A 37 -10.55 -21.31 -5.87
N MET A 38 -9.22 -21.35 -5.99
CA MET A 38 -8.42 -20.32 -6.64
C MET A 38 -7.54 -20.94 -7.71
N GLU A 39 -7.30 -20.18 -8.76
CA GLU A 39 -6.45 -20.56 -9.88
C GLU A 39 -5.43 -19.45 -10.18
N TYR A 40 -4.26 -19.86 -10.65
CA TYR A 40 -3.20 -18.95 -11.09
C TYR A 40 -3.26 -18.87 -12.61
N LEU A 41 -3.74 -17.76 -13.14
CA LEU A 41 -3.81 -17.55 -14.58
C LEU A 41 -2.55 -16.84 -15.07
N ASP A 42 -1.94 -17.35 -16.14
CA ASP A 42 -0.98 -16.57 -16.91
C ASP A 42 -1.67 -15.62 -17.91
N ALA A 43 -0.88 -14.90 -18.70
CA ALA A 43 -1.42 -13.89 -19.62
C ALA A 43 -2.18 -14.52 -20.81
N GLU A 44 -1.83 -15.74 -21.22
CA GLU A 44 -2.47 -16.44 -22.35
C GLU A 44 -3.79 -17.07 -21.88
N GLU A 45 -3.81 -17.63 -20.67
CA GLU A 45 -5.01 -18.17 -20.05
C GLU A 45 -6.03 -17.06 -19.71
N GLU A 46 -5.54 -15.91 -19.24
CA GLU A 46 -6.39 -14.75 -18.91
C GLU A 46 -7.15 -14.20 -20.12
N GLU A 47 -6.64 -14.35 -21.35
CA GLU A 47 -7.34 -13.93 -22.57
C GLU A 47 -8.68 -14.68 -22.77
N ASN A 48 -8.79 -15.88 -22.20
CA ASN A 48 -10.01 -16.69 -22.23
C ASN A 48 -10.87 -16.55 -20.96
N ALA A 49 -10.53 -15.63 -20.04
CA ALA A 49 -11.23 -15.45 -18.77
C ALA A 49 -12.11 -14.19 -18.77
N TYR A 50 -13.34 -14.31 -18.25
CA TYR A 50 -14.21 -13.16 -17.99
C TYR A 50 -14.24 -12.88 -16.49
N ILE A 51 -13.51 -11.85 -16.07
CA ILE A 51 -13.16 -11.59 -14.66
C ILE A 51 -14.03 -10.47 -14.08
N ALA A 52 -14.77 -10.77 -13.01
CA ALA A 52 -15.50 -9.77 -12.25
C ALA A 52 -14.56 -8.98 -11.33
N LEU A 53 -14.78 -7.68 -11.18
CA LEU A 53 -13.99 -6.84 -10.26
C LEU A 53 -14.45 -6.96 -8.79
N ASP A 54 -15.75 -7.12 -8.58
CA ASP A 54 -16.37 -7.18 -7.26
C ASP A 54 -17.28 -8.41 -7.17
N LEU A 55 -17.35 -9.03 -5.99
CA LEU A 55 -18.24 -10.17 -5.74
C LEU A 55 -19.72 -9.85 -6.01
N ASP A 56 -20.13 -8.60 -5.80
CA ASP A 56 -21.52 -8.17 -5.98
C ASP A 56 -21.93 -8.03 -7.45
N LYS A 57 -20.97 -8.04 -8.37
CA LYS A 57 -21.17 -7.88 -9.83
C LYS A 57 -20.94 -9.17 -10.60
N VAL A 58 -20.87 -10.29 -9.90
CA VAL A 58 -20.68 -11.60 -10.53
C VAL A 58 -21.98 -11.99 -11.24
N GLU A 59 -21.88 -12.26 -12.54
CA GLU A 59 -22.96 -12.79 -13.38
C GLU A 59 -22.63 -14.23 -13.81
N ALA A 60 -23.60 -14.93 -14.40
CA ALA A 60 -23.49 -16.36 -14.73
C ALA A 60 -22.43 -16.69 -15.80
N ASP A 61 -21.99 -15.69 -16.57
CA ASP A 61 -20.98 -15.78 -17.62
C ASP A 61 -19.55 -15.55 -17.14
N HIS A 62 -19.37 -15.04 -15.92
CA HIS A 62 -18.06 -14.78 -15.35
C HIS A 62 -17.36 -16.09 -14.99
N THR A 63 -16.09 -16.20 -15.37
CA THR A 63 -15.27 -17.38 -15.07
C THR A 63 -14.50 -17.20 -13.77
N HIS A 64 -14.15 -15.96 -13.43
CA HIS A 64 -13.34 -15.63 -12.25
C HIS A 64 -13.78 -14.32 -11.62
N VAL A 65 -13.30 -14.06 -10.41
CA VAL A 65 -13.46 -12.79 -9.69
C VAL A 65 -12.15 -12.37 -9.02
N GLU A 66 -11.89 -11.07 -9.02
CA GLU A 66 -10.75 -10.46 -8.34
C GLU A 66 -10.81 -10.66 -6.82
N ILE A 67 -9.66 -10.92 -6.20
CA ILE A 67 -9.55 -11.05 -4.74
C ILE A 67 -9.73 -9.69 -4.08
N ALA A 68 -9.02 -8.69 -4.61
CA ALA A 68 -9.14 -7.30 -4.22
C ALA A 68 -8.61 -6.39 -5.33
N PRO A 69 -9.42 -5.47 -5.88
CA PRO A 69 -9.02 -4.62 -7.02
C PRO A 69 -7.77 -3.76 -6.77
N TYR A 70 -7.51 -3.37 -5.52
CA TYR A 70 -6.35 -2.53 -5.18
C TYR A 70 -5.00 -3.25 -5.30
N ILE A 71 -4.98 -4.57 -5.48
CA ILE A 71 -3.74 -5.37 -5.66
C ILE A 71 -3.08 -5.07 -7.01
N VAL A 72 -3.77 -4.41 -7.94
CA VAL A 72 -3.17 -3.86 -9.16
C VAL A 72 -2.01 -2.88 -8.87
N LEU A 73 -2.03 -2.23 -7.70
CA LEU A 73 -0.99 -1.31 -7.29
C LEU A 73 0.19 -2.06 -6.67
N GLY A 74 1.40 -1.70 -7.10
CA GLY A 74 2.63 -2.18 -6.46
C GLY A 74 2.87 -1.54 -5.09
N ILE A 75 3.73 -2.17 -4.29
CA ILE A 75 4.05 -1.81 -2.89
C ILE A 75 4.22 -0.30 -2.66
N ALA A 76 5.00 0.37 -3.51
CA ALA A 76 5.28 1.79 -3.36
C ALA A 76 4.08 2.69 -3.69
N THR A 77 3.17 2.25 -4.56
CA THR A 77 1.95 3.00 -4.90
C THR A 77 0.83 2.69 -3.91
N SER A 78 0.84 1.49 -3.30
CA SER A 78 -0.16 1.07 -2.31
C SER A 78 -0.15 1.89 -1.01
N ILE A 79 0.90 2.68 -0.76
CA ILE A 79 0.96 3.58 0.39
C ILE A 79 0.18 4.89 0.17
N ILE A 80 -0.18 5.20 -1.08
CA ILE A 80 -0.87 6.44 -1.42
C ILE A 80 -2.33 6.30 -0.96
N PRO A 81 -2.82 7.16 -0.04
CA PRO A 81 -4.22 7.15 0.33
C PRO A 81 -5.05 7.67 -0.84
N TYR A 82 -6.19 7.03 -1.12
CA TYR A 82 -7.14 7.46 -2.15
C TYR A 82 -6.49 7.67 -3.53
N ALA A 83 -5.66 6.72 -3.96
CA ALA A 83 -4.90 6.82 -5.21
C ALA A 83 -5.81 7.03 -6.44
N GLU A 84 -7.04 6.53 -6.42
CA GLU A 84 -8.08 6.68 -7.43
C GLU A 84 -8.60 8.12 -7.58
N HIS A 85 -8.41 8.98 -6.57
CA HIS A 85 -8.81 10.38 -6.60
C HIS A 85 -7.72 11.32 -7.17
N ASN A 86 -6.53 10.77 -7.46
CA ASN A 86 -5.41 11.51 -7.98
C ASN A 86 -5.25 11.29 -9.49
N GLN A 87 -4.67 12.28 -10.17
CA GLN A 87 -4.24 12.09 -11.55
C GLN A 87 -3.08 11.09 -11.60
N SER A 88 -3.07 10.23 -12.62
CA SER A 88 -2.05 9.18 -12.79
C SER A 88 -0.59 9.67 -12.62
N PRO A 89 -0.15 10.81 -13.21
CA PRO A 89 1.22 11.29 -13.03
C PRO A 89 1.59 11.60 -11.56
N ARG A 90 0.62 12.07 -10.75
CA ARG A 90 0.85 12.37 -9.32
C ARG A 90 1.12 11.10 -8.52
N ASN A 91 0.39 10.02 -8.83
CA ASN A 91 0.64 8.72 -8.22
C ASN A 91 2.03 8.18 -8.60
N SER A 92 2.45 8.37 -9.85
CA SER A 92 3.80 7.97 -10.29
C SER A 92 4.91 8.76 -9.59
N TYR A 93 4.72 10.07 -9.37
CA TYR A 93 5.68 10.88 -8.62
C TYR A 93 5.79 10.42 -7.17
N GLU A 94 4.66 10.24 -6.49
CA GLU A 94 4.69 9.81 -5.09
C GLU A 94 5.29 8.40 -4.95
N ALA A 95 4.97 7.45 -5.82
CA ALA A 95 5.58 6.12 -5.79
C ALA A 95 7.11 6.16 -5.94
N ALA A 96 7.65 7.15 -6.67
CA ALA A 96 9.09 7.37 -6.77
C ALA A 96 9.66 8.05 -5.51
N MET A 97 9.00 9.08 -4.99
CA MET A 97 9.42 9.88 -3.84
C MET A 97 9.30 9.11 -2.51
N ALA A 98 8.32 8.22 -2.39
CA ALA A 98 8.11 7.34 -1.24
C ALA A 98 9.37 6.55 -0.85
N LYS A 99 10.15 6.12 -1.86
CA LYS A 99 11.40 5.39 -1.66
C LYS A 99 12.55 6.25 -1.13
N GLN A 100 12.39 7.57 -1.16
CA GLN A 100 13.36 8.57 -0.70
C GLN A 100 13.00 9.13 0.68
N ALA A 101 11.81 8.80 1.20
CA ALA A 101 11.35 9.27 2.49
C ALA A 101 12.26 8.78 3.64
N LEU A 102 12.46 9.64 4.63
CA LEU A 102 13.28 9.33 5.79
C LEU A 102 12.44 8.65 6.88
N GLY A 103 13.02 7.66 7.52
CA GLY A 103 12.40 6.93 8.62
C GLY A 103 13.39 6.02 9.31
N LEU A 104 12.87 5.03 10.04
CA LEU A 104 13.68 3.97 10.62
C LEU A 104 13.80 2.81 9.63
N PHE A 105 14.93 2.70 8.92
CA PHE A 105 15.12 1.65 7.91
C PHE A 105 15.43 0.27 8.52
N ALA A 106 16.16 0.23 9.64
CA ALA A 106 16.51 -1.01 10.34
C ALA A 106 16.70 -0.76 11.83
N THR A 107 16.39 -1.74 12.68
CA THR A 107 16.53 -1.62 14.14
C THR A 107 17.99 -1.69 14.62
N ASN A 108 18.84 -2.38 13.87
CA ASN A 108 20.27 -2.55 14.18
C ASN A 108 21.17 -1.49 13.54
N PHE A 109 20.63 -0.33 13.16
CA PHE A 109 21.36 0.70 12.42
C PHE A 109 22.64 1.18 13.12
N PHE A 110 22.70 1.20 14.46
CA PHE A 110 23.91 1.54 15.22
C PHE A 110 25.08 0.56 15.03
N LYS A 111 24.80 -0.68 14.60
CA LYS A 111 25.80 -1.72 14.37
C LYS A 111 26.16 -1.89 12.89
N ARG A 112 25.50 -1.14 11.99
CA ARG A 112 25.72 -1.23 10.56
C ARG A 112 26.82 -0.27 10.12
N VAL A 113 27.48 -0.61 9.02
CA VAL A 113 28.60 0.14 8.40
C VAL A 113 28.25 0.58 6.98
N ASP A 114 27.01 1.04 6.79
CA ASP A 114 26.59 1.55 5.48
C ASP A 114 27.23 2.92 5.19
N THR A 115 27.53 3.19 3.92
CA THR A 115 28.30 4.39 3.51
C THR A 115 27.60 5.72 3.81
N GLN A 116 26.28 5.76 3.65
CA GLN A 116 25.45 6.92 4.00
C GLN A 116 24.09 6.42 4.49
N LEU A 117 23.67 6.91 5.65
CA LEU A 117 22.40 6.54 6.27
C LEU A 117 21.69 7.77 6.79
N HIS A 118 20.37 7.80 6.63
CA HIS A 118 19.53 8.82 7.23
C HIS A 118 18.60 8.19 8.26
N LEU A 119 18.47 8.84 9.41
CA LEU A 119 17.56 8.45 10.47
C LEU A 119 16.66 9.63 10.83
N LEU A 120 15.35 9.48 10.69
CA LEU A 120 14.37 10.43 11.20
C LEU A 120 14.23 10.25 12.73
N HIS A 121 14.29 11.32 13.51
CA HIS A 121 14.32 11.23 14.98
C HIS A 121 12.98 10.80 15.57
N TYR A 122 11.88 11.35 15.07
CA TYR A 122 10.54 11.13 15.60
C TYR A 122 9.58 10.73 14.47
N PRO A 123 9.72 9.53 13.88
CA PRO A 123 8.79 9.07 12.85
C PRO A 123 7.39 8.88 13.45
N GLN A 124 6.35 9.12 12.67
CA GLN A 124 4.96 8.96 13.10
C GLN A 124 4.18 8.09 12.10
N MET A 125 3.26 7.27 12.62
CA MET A 125 2.32 6.56 11.75
C MET A 125 1.41 7.56 11.03
N PRO A 126 1.14 7.36 9.72
CA PRO A 126 0.19 8.20 9.01
C PRO A 126 -1.21 8.04 9.61
N LEU A 127 -1.97 9.14 9.68
CA LEU A 127 -3.33 9.14 10.22
C LEU A 127 -4.30 8.35 9.32
N VAL A 128 -4.18 8.53 8.01
CA VAL A 128 -4.96 7.78 7.00
C VAL A 128 -4.15 6.57 6.59
N LYS A 129 -4.76 5.39 6.70
CA LYS A 129 -4.11 4.10 6.50
C LYS A 129 -4.68 3.40 5.27
N THR A 130 -3.84 2.69 4.52
CA THR A 130 -4.29 1.75 3.48
C THR A 130 -4.14 0.32 3.99
N LYS A 131 -5.03 -0.60 3.58
CA LYS A 131 -4.95 -2.02 3.99
C LYS A 131 -3.59 -2.67 3.67
N PRO A 132 -2.95 -2.40 2.52
CA PRO A 132 -1.62 -2.93 2.23
C PRO A 132 -0.54 -2.50 3.23
N MET A 133 -0.64 -1.34 3.88
CA MET A 133 0.34 -0.90 4.88
C MET A 133 0.45 -1.86 6.07
N ASP A 134 -0.68 -2.45 6.50
CA ASP A 134 -0.70 -3.42 7.60
C ASP A 134 0.08 -4.68 7.20
N VAL A 135 -0.15 -5.20 5.99
CA VAL A 135 0.50 -6.41 5.47
C VAL A 135 2.00 -6.19 5.26
N LEU A 136 2.40 -4.99 4.83
CA LEU A 136 3.79 -4.63 4.59
C LEU A 136 4.59 -4.34 5.87
N GLY A 137 3.92 -4.26 7.03
CA GLY A 137 4.57 -3.85 8.29
C GLY A 137 4.98 -2.38 8.31
N TYR A 138 4.33 -1.52 7.52
CA TYR A 138 4.67 -0.10 7.41
C TYR A 138 4.53 0.64 8.75
N PHE A 139 3.58 0.21 9.59
CA PHE A 139 3.35 0.81 10.92
C PHE A 139 4.44 0.52 11.94
N GLU A 140 5.20 -0.57 11.76
CA GLU A 140 6.34 -0.87 12.63
C GLU A 140 7.52 0.05 12.34
N ARG A 141 7.62 0.55 11.10
CA ARG A 141 8.72 1.39 10.62
C ARG A 141 8.19 2.52 9.74
N PRO A 142 7.44 3.47 10.32
CA PRO A 142 6.84 4.53 9.55
C PRO A 142 7.91 5.47 8.99
N LEU A 143 7.62 6.02 7.82
CA LEU A 143 8.44 7.04 7.16
C LEU A 143 7.70 8.38 7.28
N GLY A 144 8.40 9.42 7.70
CA GLY A 144 7.84 10.77 7.82
C GLY A 144 7.08 11.07 9.13
N GLN A 145 6.33 12.17 9.09
CA GLN A 145 5.60 12.77 10.22
C GLN A 145 4.26 13.35 9.73
N ASN A 146 3.28 13.47 10.62
CA ASN A 146 2.04 14.16 10.30
C ASN A 146 2.20 15.67 10.55
N PHE A 147 1.99 16.48 9.51
CA PHE A 147 2.02 17.93 9.57
C PHE A 147 0.60 18.48 9.60
N VAL A 148 0.33 19.46 10.46
CA VAL A 148 -0.90 20.26 10.36
C VAL A 148 -0.67 21.31 9.28
N VAL A 149 -1.34 21.15 8.13
CA VAL A 149 -1.15 22.00 6.95
C VAL A 149 -2.27 23.04 6.87
N ALA A 150 -1.91 24.29 6.61
CA ALA A 150 -2.84 25.37 6.29
C ALA A 150 -2.64 25.81 4.83
N VAL A 151 -3.71 25.85 4.05
CA VAL A 151 -3.67 26.25 2.63
C VAL A 151 -4.13 27.69 2.50
N LEU A 152 -3.18 28.61 2.35
CA LEU A 152 -3.43 30.03 2.10
C LEU A 152 -2.22 30.65 1.40
N SER A 153 -2.40 31.77 0.69
CA SER A 153 -1.28 32.60 0.24
C SER A 153 -0.74 33.40 1.42
N TYR A 154 0.53 33.20 1.78
CA TYR A 154 1.13 33.83 2.97
C TYR A 154 2.42 34.57 2.60
N GLU A 155 2.40 35.90 2.76
CA GLU A 155 3.56 36.80 2.60
C GLU A 155 4.31 36.69 1.25
N GLY A 156 3.75 35.99 0.26
CA GLY A 156 4.40 35.74 -1.04
C GLY A 156 5.54 34.71 -1.00
N TYR A 157 5.85 34.10 0.15
CA TYR A 157 6.97 33.14 0.27
C TYR A 157 6.59 31.71 -0.08
N ASN A 158 5.31 31.42 -0.30
CA ASN A 158 4.80 30.10 -0.69
C ASN A 158 4.32 30.04 -2.15
N MET A 159 4.92 30.85 -3.03
CA MET A 159 4.69 30.80 -4.48
C MET A 159 5.54 29.70 -5.14
N GLU A 160 5.13 29.23 -6.32
CA GLU A 160 5.90 28.28 -7.16
C GLU A 160 6.37 27.02 -6.39
N ASP A 161 5.43 26.31 -5.78
CA ASP A 161 5.64 25.07 -5.02
C ASP A 161 6.49 25.21 -3.73
N ALA A 162 6.79 26.44 -3.30
CA ALA A 162 7.45 26.69 -2.03
C ALA A 162 6.51 26.47 -0.83
N VAL A 163 7.07 25.97 0.27
CA VAL A 163 6.35 25.73 1.54
C VAL A 163 6.98 26.51 2.68
N VAL A 164 6.15 27.09 3.55
CA VAL A 164 6.58 27.84 4.74
C VAL A 164 6.38 26.98 5.98
N PHE A 165 7.42 26.84 6.79
CA PHE A 165 7.38 26.06 8.02
C PHE A 165 7.28 26.94 9.28
N ASN A 166 6.60 26.43 10.30
CA ASN A 166 6.58 27.05 11.63
C ASN A 166 7.93 26.83 12.34
N LYS A 167 8.69 27.93 12.52
CA LYS A 167 9.98 27.94 13.21
C LYS A 167 9.95 27.24 14.57
N ALA A 168 8.94 27.55 15.39
CA ALA A 168 8.82 26.98 16.73
C ALA A 168 8.55 25.47 16.71
N SER A 169 8.03 24.91 15.61
CA SER A 169 7.86 23.46 15.46
C SER A 169 9.18 22.77 15.10
N ILE A 170 9.99 23.39 14.23
CA ILE A 170 11.34 22.91 13.87
C ILE A 170 12.25 22.91 15.10
N ASP A 171 12.21 23.98 15.89
CA ASP A 171 13.01 24.11 17.12
C ASP A 171 12.69 23.01 18.14
N ARG A 172 11.45 22.49 18.11
CA ARG A 172 10.97 21.39 18.94
C ARG A 172 11.20 19.99 18.37
N GLY A 173 11.81 19.88 17.17
CA GLY A 173 12.21 18.60 16.60
C GLY A 173 11.39 18.10 15.40
N LEU A 174 10.48 18.92 14.86
CA LEU A 174 9.79 18.60 13.60
C LEU A 174 10.81 18.44 12.47
N ALA A 175 10.67 17.37 11.69
CA ALA A 175 11.50 16.99 10.55
C ALA A 175 13.01 16.83 10.85
N ARG A 176 13.43 16.69 12.12
CA ARG A 176 14.84 16.48 12.46
C ARG A 176 15.31 15.07 12.08
N SER A 177 16.41 15.01 11.34
CA SER A 177 17.09 13.76 10.96
C SER A 177 18.58 13.80 11.22
N THR A 178 19.21 12.65 11.47
CA THR A 178 20.66 12.48 11.54
C THR A 178 21.17 11.78 10.29
N LEU A 179 22.25 12.31 9.71
CA LEU A 179 23.05 11.63 8.69
C LEU A 179 24.20 10.89 9.37
N PHE A 180 24.38 9.61 9.05
CA PHE A 180 25.58 8.83 9.39
C PHE A 180 26.40 8.63 8.12
N ARG A 181 27.73 8.75 8.25
CA ARG A 181 28.70 8.61 7.18
C ARG A 181 29.95 7.95 7.71
#